data_AF-A0A7V3AMD0-F1
#
_entry.id   AF-A0A7V3AMD0-F1
#
_cell.length_a   1.000
_cell.length_b   1.000
_cell.length_c   1.000
_cell.angle_alpha   90.00
_cell.angle_beta   90.00
_cell.angle_gamma   90.00
#
_symmetry.space_group_name_H-M   'P 1'
#
loop_
_entity.id
_entity.type
_entity.pdbx_description
1 polymer ?
#
loop_
_entity_poly.entity_id
_entity_poly.type
_entity_poly.pdbx_seq_one_letter_code
_entity_poly.pdbx_strand_id
1 'polypeptide(L)'
;MKRPGTAGPRILGELFTVGLARLIQPHEIRRQQIDMAYAVYAALTGESKLIVEAPTGVGKSLGYLVPALLYQKRASPYCRIIIATYTKTLQEQIFF
;
A
#
# COMPACT_ATOMS: atom_id res chain seq x y z
N MET A 1 21.10 9.73 -8.72
CA MET A 1 20.27 9.77 -7.50
C MET A 1 18.95 10.49 -7.81
N LYS A 2 17.86 9.76 -8.09
CA LYS A 2 16.55 10.36 -8.43
C LYS A 2 15.89 10.85 -7.15
N ARG A 3 15.67 12.16 -7.01
CA ARG A 3 14.84 12.72 -5.93
C ARG A 3 13.42 12.15 -6.08
N PRO A 4 12.79 11.60 -5.03
CA PRO A 4 11.41 11.15 -5.13
C PRO A 4 10.52 12.38 -5.36
N GLY A 5 9.74 12.35 -6.44
CA GLY A 5 8.79 13.41 -6.75
C GLY A 5 7.75 13.52 -5.62
N THR A 6 7.53 14.73 -5.13
CA THR A 6 6.60 15.11 -4.05
C THR A 6 5.13 14.73 -4.30
N ALA A 7 4.80 14.16 -5.46
CA ALA A 7 3.45 13.74 -5.86
C ALA A 7 3.02 12.37 -5.30
N GLY A 8 3.95 11.51 -4.88
CA GLY A 8 3.65 10.17 -4.37
C GLY A 8 2.65 10.14 -3.20
N PRO A 9 2.86 10.96 -2.15
CA PRO A 9 1.92 11.06 -1.03
C PRO A 9 0.54 11.57 -1.47
N ARG A 10 0.44 12.64 -2.27
CA ARG A 10 -0.88 13.19 -2.64
C ARG A 10 -1.78 12.17 -3.34
N ILE A 11 -1.20 11.40 -4.27
CA ILE A 11 -1.92 10.37 -5.04
C ILE A 11 -2.42 9.23 -4.15
N LEU A 12 -1.65 8.85 -3.11
CA LEU A 12 -2.08 7.79 -2.20
C LEU A 12 -3.35 8.15 -1.45
N GLY A 13 -3.43 9.37 -0.90
CA GLY A 13 -4.65 9.84 -0.24
C GLY A 13 -5.88 9.81 -1.17
N GLU A 14 -5.73 10.27 -2.41
CA GLU A 14 -6.80 10.23 -3.42
C GLU A 14 -7.21 8.80 -3.81
N LEU A 15 -6.24 7.87 -3.91
CA LEU A 15 -6.53 6.48 -4.21
C LEU A 15 -7.37 5.82 -3.11
N PHE A 16 -7.11 6.07 -1.83
CA PHE A 16 -7.90 5.49 -0.74
C PHE A 16 -9.26 6.16 -0.54
N THR A 17 -9.34 7.47 -0.71
CA THR A 17 -10.57 8.24 -0.46
C THR A 17 -11.56 8.20 -1.62
N VAL A 18 -11.07 8.18 -2.87
CA VAL A 18 -11.91 8.27 -4.07
C VAL A 18 -11.74 7.04 -4.95
N GLY A 19 -10.51 6.62 -5.21
CA GLY A 19 -10.23 5.52 -6.14
C GLY A 19 -10.83 4.18 -5.69
N LEU A 20 -10.43 3.71 -4.51
CA LEU A 20 -10.90 2.47 -3.92
C LEU A 20 -12.39 2.52 -3.58
N ALA A 21 -12.88 3.65 -3.08
CA ALA A 21 -14.30 3.86 -2.81
C ALA A 21 -15.20 3.67 -4.05
N ARG A 22 -14.67 3.92 -5.25
CA ARG A 22 -15.38 3.69 -6.52
C ARG A 22 -15.27 2.26 -7.03
N LEU A 23 -14.14 1.60 -6.77
CA LEU A 23 -13.85 0.27 -7.33
C LEU A 23 -14.34 -0.89 -6.46
N ILE A 24 -14.36 -0.69 -5.14
CA ILE A 24 -14.72 -1.71 -4.16
C ILE A 24 -15.87 -1.13 -3.34
N GLN A 25 -17.08 -1.71 -3.46
CA GLN A 25 -18.24 -1.26 -2.70
C GLN A 25 -18.85 -2.42 -1.89
N PRO A 26 -19.15 -2.23 -0.60
CA PRO A 26 -18.89 -1.02 0.20
C PRO A 26 -17.41 -0.93 0.65
N HIS A 27 -16.78 0.24 0.46
CA HIS A 27 -15.44 0.53 1.01
C HIS A 27 -15.54 1.64 2.05
N GLU A 28 -15.08 1.33 3.25
CA GLU A 28 -15.00 2.26 4.36
C GLU A 28 -13.62 2.90 4.40
N ILE A 29 -13.58 4.23 4.46
CA ILE A 29 -12.33 4.98 4.58
C ILE A 29 -11.80 4.85 6.01
N ARG A 30 -10.61 4.26 6.16
CA ARG A 30 -9.96 4.08 7.47
C ARG A 30 -8.65 4.84 7.53
N ARG A 31 -8.54 5.80 8.46
CA ARG A 31 -7.36 6.67 8.56
C ARG A 31 -6.06 5.88 8.76
N GLN A 32 -6.09 4.84 9.60
CA GLN A 32 -4.95 3.96 9.88
C GLN A 32 -4.42 3.26 8.61
N GLN A 33 -5.30 2.93 7.66
CA GLN A 33 -4.92 2.31 6.40
C GLN A 33 -4.16 3.30 5.50
N ILE A 34 -4.59 4.56 5.49
CA ILE A 34 -3.94 5.66 4.76
C ILE A 34 -2.57 5.96 5.38
N ASP A 35 -2.50 6.05 6.71
CA ASP A 35 -1.24 6.31 7.42
C ASP A 35 -0.23 5.17 7.21
N MET A 36 -0.68 3.92 7.24
CA MET A 36 0.12 2.76 6.86
C MET A 36 0.62 2.87 5.42
N ALA A 37 -0.25 3.26 4.48
CA ALA A 37 0.13 3.38 3.08
C ALA A 37 1.22 4.43 2.85
N TYR A 38 1.14 5.56 3.57
CA TYR A 38 2.20 6.56 3.57
C TYR A 38 3.52 6.03 4.12
N ALA A 39 3.47 5.36 5.27
CA ALA A 39 4.66 4.78 5.88
C ALA A 39 5.34 3.76 4.96
N VAL A 40 4.56 2.88 4.32
CA VAL A 40 5.06 1.88 3.36
C VAL A 40 5.72 2.55 2.15
N TYR A 41 5.07 3.56 1.56
CA TYR A 41 5.64 4.27 0.41
C TYR A 41 6.94 5.01 0.76
N ALA A 42 6.98 5.66 1.93
CA ALA A 42 8.17 6.31 2.44
C ALA A 42 9.31 5.30 2.67
N ALA A 43 9.01 4.13 3.25
CA ALA A 43 10.00 3.09 3.48
C ALA A 43 10.60 2.54 2.18
N LEU A 44 9.75 2.27 1.18
CA LEU A 44 10.18 1.80 -0.14
C LEU A 44 11.04 2.83 -0.87
N THR A 45 10.64 4.11 -0.85
CA THR A 45 11.38 5.19 -1.53
C THR A 45 12.68 5.57 -0.81
N GLY A 46 12.73 5.41 0.51
CA GLY A 46 13.92 5.61 1.32
C GLY A 46 14.80 4.37 1.49
N GLU A 47 14.49 3.26 0.82
CA GLU A 47 15.21 1.98 0.92
C GLU A 47 15.42 1.51 2.38
N SER A 48 14.39 1.69 3.21
CA SER A 48 14.44 1.42 4.65
C SER A 48 13.46 0.33 5.08
N LYS A 49 13.68 -0.22 6.28
CA LYS A 49 12.81 -1.22 6.89
C LYS A 49 11.70 -0.55 7.68
N LEU A 50 10.49 -1.08 7.58
CA LEU A 50 9.32 -0.61 8.32
C LEU A 50 8.68 -1.80 9.05
N ILE A 51 8.34 -1.58 10.32
CA ILE A 51 7.50 -2.49 11.10
C ILE A 51 6.20 -1.77 11.37
N VAL A 52 5.07 -2.42 11.10
CA VAL A 52 3.74 -1.90 11.36
C VAL A 52 2.97 -2.90 12.19
N GLU A 53 2.47 -2.45 13.33
CA GLU A 53 1.43 -3.16 14.06
C GLU A 53 0.06 -2.67 13.59
N ALA A 54 -0.78 -3.59 13.12
CA ALA A 54 -2.11 -3.25 12.65
C ALA A 54 -3.14 -4.31 13.09
N PRO A 55 -4.21 -3.93 13.81
CA PRO A 55 -5.25 -4.83 14.28
C PRO A 55 -5.92 -5.63 13.15
N THR A 56 -6.55 -6.77 13.45
CA THR A 56 -7.33 -7.54 12.46
C THR A 56 -8.52 -6.71 11.94
N GLY A 57 -9.01 -7.01 10.73
CA GLY A 57 -10.20 -6.36 10.15
C GLY A 57 -10.01 -4.96 9.54
N VAL A 58 -8.86 -4.30 9.70
CA VAL A 58 -8.64 -2.91 9.23
C VAL A 58 -8.35 -2.75 7.72
N GLY A 59 -8.29 -3.85 6.95
CA GLY A 59 -7.95 -3.80 5.52
C GLY A 59 -6.46 -3.61 5.24
N LYS A 60 -5.59 -4.22 6.06
CA LYS A 60 -4.11 -4.17 5.94
C LYS A 60 -3.59 -4.44 4.54
N SER A 61 -4.23 -5.36 3.81
CA SER A 61 -3.78 -5.78 2.49
C SER A 61 -3.65 -4.63 1.52
N LEU A 62 -4.68 -3.78 1.41
CA LEU A 62 -4.61 -2.59 0.56
C LEU A 62 -3.57 -1.58 1.08
N GLY A 63 -3.41 -1.48 2.40
CA GLY A 63 -2.44 -0.60 3.05
C GLY A 63 -0.99 -0.87 2.66
N TYR A 64 -0.62 -2.10 2.31
CA TYR A 64 0.71 -2.40 1.74
C TYR A 64 0.72 -2.60 0.22
N LEU A 65 -0.38 -3.08 -0.39
CA LEU A 65 -0.44 -3.37 -1.84
C LEU A 65 -0.45 -2.10 -2.68
N VAL A 66 -1.36 -1.17 -2.36
CA VAL A 66 -1.54 0.07 -3.13
C VAL A 66 -0.26 0.92 -3.19
N PRO A 67 0.43 1.22 -2.06
CA PRO A 67 1.68 1.96 -2.12
C PRO A 67 2.82 1.20 -2.78
N ALA A 68 2.89 -0.14 -2.63
CA ALA A 68 3.91 -0.94 -3.31
C ALA A 68 3.75 -0.90 -4.83
N LEU A 69 2.52 -1.09 -5.34
CA LEU A 69 2.22 -0.99 -6.77
C LEU A 69 2.47 0.42 -7.32
N LEU A 70 2.09 1.46 -6.57
CA LEU A 70 2.37 2.85 -6.96
C LEU A 70 3.88 3.12 -7.03
N TYR A 71 4.64 2.62 -6.06
CA TYR A 71 6.09 2.70 -6.03
C TYR A 71 6.71 2.03 -7.26
N GLN A 72 6.32 0.79 -7.56
CA GLN A 72 6.78 0.09 -8.77
C GLN A 72 6.44 0.90 -10.02
N LYS A 73 5.19 1.36 -10.17
CA LYS A 73 4.75 2.07 -11.38
C LYS A 73 5.44 3.42 -11.62
N ARG A 74 5.82 4.15 -10.56
CA ARG A 74 6.33 5.53 -10.67
C ARG A 74 7.82 5.71 -10.34
N ALA A 75 8.32 4.97 -9.34
CA ALA A 75 9.66 5.16 -8.82
C ALA A 75 10.63 4.07 -9.30
N SER A 76 10.16 2.81 -9.39
CA SER A 76 11.02 1.67 -9.78
C SER A 76 10.27 0.63 -10.63
N PRO A 77 10.13 0.88 -11.96
CA PRO A 77 9.33 0.04 -12.88
C PRO A 77 9.74 -1.43 -12.94
N TYR A 78 11.00 -1.73 -12.65
CA TYR A 78 11.56 -3.08 -12.68
C TYR A 78 11.65 -3.74 -11.31
N CYS A 79 11.21 -3.06 -10.24
CA CYS A 79 11.19 -3.62 -8.90
C CYS A 79 10.20 -4.79 -8.85
N ARG A 80 10.62 -5.94 -8.34
CA ARG A 80 9.73 -7.06 -8.03
C ARG A 80 9.20 -6.89 -6.61
N ILE A 81 7.87 -6.93 -6.47
CA ILE A 81 7.19 -6.92 -5.16
C ILE A 81 6.93 -8.37 -4.75
N ILE A 82 7.38 -8.74 -3.56
CA ILE A 82 7.14 -10.06 -2.96
C ILE A 82 6.35 -9.87 -1.67
N ILE A 83 5.28 -10.65 -1.51
CA ILE A 83 4.41 -10.61 -0.33
C ILE A 83 4.43 -12.00 0.27
N ALA A 84 4.83 -12.09 1.53
CA ALA A 84 4.84 -13.32 2.30
C ALA A 84 3.81 -13.24 3.41
N THR A 85 3.03 -14.30 3.59
CA THR A 85 2.05 -14.43 4.68
C THR A 85 2.27 -15.73 5.43
N TYR A 86 1.61 -15.87 6.60
CA TYR A 86 1.82 -17.00 7.49
C TYR A 86 1.24 -18.33 6.96
N THR A 87 0.14 -18.31 6.18
CA THR A 87 -0.53 -19.52 5.69
C THR A 87 -0.95 -19.39 4.22
N LYS A 88 -1.12 -20.52 3.53
CA LYS A 88 -1.64 -20.55 2.14
C LYS A 88 -3.01 -19.89 2.02
N THR A 89 -3.91 -20.15 2.97
CA THR A 89 -5.24 -19.51 3.00
C THR A 89 -5.16 -17.98 3.06
N LEU A 90 -4.21 -17.41 3.81
CA LEU A 90 -4.00 -15.96 3.83
C LEU A 90 -3.41 -15.42 2.52
N GLN A 91 -2.63 -16.23 1.79
CA GLN A 91 -2.15 -15.86 0.44
C GLN A 91 -3.31 -15.87 -0.56
N GLU A 92 -4.15 -16.91 -0.50
CA GLU A 92 -5.33 -17.05 -1.35
C GLU A 92 -6.30 -15.88 -1.16
N GLN A 93 -6.53 -15.42 0.08
CA GLN A 93 -7.34 -14.22 0.37
C GLN A 93 -6.83 -12.91 -0.25
N ILE A 94 -5.55 -12.85 -0.63
CA ILE A 94 -4.97 -11.68 -1.31
C ILE A 94 -5.09 -11.83 -2.83
N PHE A 95 -5.05 -13.06 -3.32
CA PHE A 95 -4.97 -13.36 -4.74
C PHE A 95 -6.35 -13.54 -5.40
N PHE A 96 -7.32 -14.08 -4.65
CA PHE A 96 -8.69 -14.37 -5.08
C PHE A 96 -9.69 -13.51 -4.32
#